data_AF-A0A349BAN4-F1
#
_entry.id   AF-A0A349BAN4-F1
#
_cell.length_a   1.000
_cell.length_b   1.000
_cell.length_c   1.000
_cell.angle_alpha   90.00
_cell.angle_beta   90.00
_cell.angle_gamma   90.00
#
_symmetry.space_group_name_H-M   'P 1'
#
loop_
_entity.id
_entity.type
_entity.pdbx_description
1 polymer ?
#
loop_
_entity_poly.entity_id
_entity_poly.type
_entity_poly.pdbx_seq_one_letter_code
_entity_poly.pdbx_strand_id
1 'polypeptide(L)' 'IGTEFEVKVANFCGRVLGPHATLADEGLRRRVARNICYAPGYIIMGGTVEILRNILGERVLGLPR' A
#
# COMPACT_ATOMS: atom_id res chain seq x y z
N ILE A 1 -6.87 -5.77 2.83
CA ILE A 1 -6.19 -5.83 4.15
C ILE A 1 -4.68 -5.99 3.98
N GLY A 2 -4.18 -7.00 3.25
CA GLY A 2 -2.73 -7.17 3.02
C GLY A 2 -2.07 -6.04 2.22
N THR A 3 -2.68 -5.62 1.10
CA THR A 3 -2.08 -4.59 0.22
C THR A 3 -2.13 -3.17 0.81
N GLU A 4 -3.16 -2.85 1.59
CA GLU A 4 -3.21 -1.59 2.36
C GLU A 4 -2.22 -1.58 3.52
N PHE A 5 -1.92 -2.75 4.09
CA PHE A 5 -0.92 -2.89 5.13
C PHE A 5 0.48 -2.59 4.57
N GLU A 6 0.80 -3.07 3.37
CA GLU A 6 2.07 -2.75 2.68
C GLU A 6 2.27 -1.23 2.51
N VAL A 7 1.22 -0.49 2.13
CA VAL A 7 1.27 0.98 2.05
C VAL A 7 1.54 1.60 3.42
N LYS A 8 0.90 1.10 4.48
CA LYS A 8 1.13 1.59 5.85
C LYS A 8 2.54 1.32 6.34
N VAL A 9 3.09 0.14 6.04
CA VAL A 9 4.47 -0.24 6.38
C VAL A 9 5.46 0.62 5.61
N ALA A 10 5.28 0.80 4.30
CA ALA A 10 6.15 1.66 3.49
C ALA A 10 6.18 3.10 4.03
N ASN A 11 5.02 3.65 4.38
CA ASN A 11 4.91 4.97 4.99
C ASN A 11 5.56 5.05 6.38
N PHE A 12 5.42 4.00 7.20
CA PHE A 12 6.10 3.92 8.50
C PHE A 12 7.61 3.94 8.33
N CYS A 13 8.16 3.07 7.48
CA CYS A 13 9.60 3.03 7.18
C CYS A 13 10.10 4.36 6.62
N GLY A 14 9.31 5.01 5.75
CA GLY A 14 9.62 6.35 5.23
C GLY A 14 9.76 7.40 6.33
N ARG A 15 8.85 7.40 7.31
CA ARG A 15 8.94 8.31 8.46
C ARG A 15 10.14 8.02 9.36
N VAL A 16 10.48 6.74 9.57
CA VAL A 16 11.65 6.34 10.38
C VAL A 16 12.96 6.79 9.73
N LEU A 17 13.09 6.68 8.39
CA LEU A 17 14.28 7.11 7.67
C LEU A 17 14.34 8.64 7.43
N GLY A 18 13.22 9.34 7.60
CA GLY A 18 13.13 10.78 7.39
C GLY A 18 13.49 11.18 5.94
N PRO A 19 14.20 12.30 5.74
CA PRO A 19 14.59 12.75 4.40
C PRO A 19 15.41 11.74 3.60
N HIS A 20 16.13 10.83 4.25
CA HIS A 20 16.89 9.78 3.54
C HIS A 20 16.00 8.79 2.79
N ALA A 21 14.71 8.72 3.12
CA ALA A 21 13.76 7.88 2.41
C ALA A 21 13.49 8.33 0.97
N THR A 22 13.88 9.55 0.57
CA THR A 22 13.71 10.07 -0.79
C THR A 22 14.94 9.87 -1.67
N LEU A 23 16.03 9.33 -1.10
CA LEU A 23 17.27 9.07 -1.81
C LEU A 23 17.25 7.68 -2.48
N ALA A 24 17.75 7.62 -3.71
CA ALA A 24 17.84 6.40 -4.50
C ALA A 24 19.23 5.73 -4.41
N ASP A 25 20.02 6.08 -3.40
CA ASP A 25 21.33 5.51 -3.13
C ASP A 25 21.23 4.10 -2.52
N GLU A 26 22.24 3.29 -2.80
CA GLU A 26 22.24 1.85 -2.52
C GLU A 26 21.92 1.48 -1.06
N GLY A 27 21.44 0.26 -0.87
CA GLY A 27 21.11 -0.29 0.44
C GLY A 27 19.70 0.06 0.93
N LEU A 28 19.55 0.32 2.23
CA LEU A 28 18.24 0.44 2.88
C LEU A 28 17.42 1.63 2.33
N ARG A 29 18.07 2.75 2.00
CA ARG A 29 17.45 3.96 1.49
C ARG A 29 16.76 3.70 0.14
N ARG A 30 17.46 3.08 -0.82
CA ARG A 30 16.86 2.65 -2.09
C ARG A 30 15.67 1.72 -1.91
N ARG A 31 15.73 0.78 -0.98
CA ARG A 31 14.63 -0.16 -0.71
C ARG A 31 13.39 0.56 -0.20
N VAL A 32 13.56 1.49 0.73
CA VAL A 32 12.45 2.30 1.28
C VAL A 32 11.89 3.25 0.22
N ALA A 33 12.74 3.98 -0.51
CA ALA A 33 12.33 4.87 -1.59
C ALA A 33 11.50 4.13 -2.65
N ARG A 34 11.96 2.96 -3.10
CA ARG A 34 11.22 2.12 -4.05
C ARG A 34 9.86 1.68 -3.48
N ASN A 35 9.82 1.24 -2.24
CA ASN A 35 8.59 0.74 -1.63
C ASN A 35 7.55 1.86 -1.42
N ILE A 36 7.97 3.09 -1.10
CA ILE A 36 7.06 4.25 -1.02
C ILE A 36 6.40 4.50 -2.38
N CYS A 37 7.17 4.44 -3.46
CA CYS A 37 6.64 4.65 -4.82
C CYS A 37 5.78 3.48 -5.32
N TYR A 38 6.14 2.24 -4.97
CA TYR A 38 5.52 1.05 -5.54
C TYR A 38 4.32 0.52 -4.76
N ALA A 39 4.35 0.63 -3.42
CA ALA A 39 3.28 0.08 -2.57
C ALA A 39 1.86 0.58 -2.91
N PRO A 40 1.64 1.86 -3.31
CA PRO A 40 0.33 2.32 -3.76
C PRO A 40 -0.22 1.55 -4.97
N GLY A 41 0.64 0.94 -5.79
CA GLY A 41 0.19 0.09 -6.89
C GLY A 41 -0.60 -1.13 -6.42
N TYR A 42 -0.28 -1.68 -5.24
CA TYR A 42 -0.92 -2.88 -4.72
C TYR A 42 -2.38 -2.69 -4.31
N ILE A 43 -2.84 -1.46 -4.08
CA ILE A 43 -4.25 -1.18 -3.77
C ILE A 43 -5.11 -0.99 -5.03
N ILE A 44 -4.50 -1.04 -6.21
CA ILE A 44 -5.16 -0.93 -7.53
C ILE A 44 -5.03 -2.24 -8.30
N MET A 45 -3.86 -2.87 -8.27
CA MET A 45 -3.60 -4.13 -8.97
C MET A 45 -4.52 -5.25 -8.45
N GLY A 46 -5.23 -5.92 -9.38
CA GLY A 46 -6.17 -6.99 -9.04
C GLY A 46 -7.57 -6.52 -8.66
N GLY A 47 -7.88 -5.24 -8.88
CA GLY A 47 -9.13 -4.59 -8.50
C GLY A 47 -8.89 -3.62 -7.35
N THR A 48 -9.50 -2.44 -7.42
CA THR A 48 -9.31 -1.44 -6.37
C THR A 48 -9.86 -1.98 -5.05
N VAL A 49 -9.24 -1.58 -3.93
CA VAL A 49 -9.70 -2.03 -2.61
C VAL A 49 -11.17 -1.66 -2.36
N GLU A 50 -11.66 -0.55 -2.93
CA GLU A 50 -13.07 -0.17 -2.87
C GLU A 50 -13.99 -1.20 -3.54
N ILE A 51 -13.66 -1.65 -4.76
CA ILE A 51 -14.43 -2.71 -5.42
C ILE A 51 -14.40 -4.00 -4.60
N LEU A 52 -13.24 -4.38 -4.05
CA LEU A 52 -13.14 -5.56 -3.21
C LEU A 52 -13.99 -5.47 -1.93
N ARG A 53 -14.06 -4.29 -1.31
CA ARG A 53 -14.95 -4.05 -0.16
C ARG A 53 -16.42 -4.13 -0.54
N ASN A 54 -16.80 -3.59 -1.70
CA ASN A 54 -18.18 -3.68 -2.18
C ASN A 54 -18.57 -5.14 -2.43
N ILE A 55 -17.70 -5.94 -3.06
CA ILE A 55 -17.95 -7.38 -3.25
C ILE A 55 -18.13 -8.10 -1.91
N LEU A 56 -17.30 -7.79 -0.91
CA LEU A 56 -17.47 -8.36 0.44
C LEU A 56 -18.80 -7.91 1.07
N GLY A 57 -19.16 -6.64 0.92
CA GLY A 57 -20.44 -6.10 1.39
C GLY A 57 -21.65 -6.80 0.77
N GLU A 58 -21.65 -6.96 -0.56
CA GLU A 58 -22.74 -7.60 -1.30
C GLU A 58 -22.79 -9.12 -1.05
N ARG A 59 -21.66 -9.81 -1.17
CA ARG A 59 -21.64 -11.29 -1.19
C ARG A 59 -21.49 -11.96 0.16
N VAL A 60 -20.86 -11.30 1.13
CA VAL A 60 -20.67 -11.85 2.48
C VAL A 60 -21.69 -11.25 3.44
N LEU A 61 -21.95 -9.94 3.33
CA LEU A 61 -22.82 -9.23 4.28
C LEU A 61 -24.25 -8.99 3.76
N GLY A 62 -24.53 -9.28 2.48
CA GLY A 62 -25.87 -9.15 1.90
C GLY A 62 -26.35 -7.70 1.76
N LEU A 63 -25.44 -6.73 1.70
CA LEU A 63 -25.80 -5.32 1.59
C LEU A 63 -26.45 -5.02 0.23
N PRO A 64 -27.50 -4.18 0.19
CA PRO A 64 -28.07 -3.69 -1.06
C PRO A 64 -27.03 -2.81 -1.80
N ARG A 65 -27.12 -2.81 -3.13
CA ARG A 65 -26.22 -2.10 -4.04
C ARG A 65 -26.54 -0.61 -4.13
#